data_AF-A0A7X6IAI7-F1
#
_entry.id   AF-A0A7X6IAI7-F1
#
_cell.length_a   1.000
_cell.length_b   1.000
_cell.length_c   1.000
_cell.angle_alpha   90.00
_cell.angle_beta   90.00
_cell.angle_gamma   90.00
#
_symmetry.space_group_name_H-M   'P 1'
#
loop_
_entity.id
_entity.type
_entity.pdbx_description
1 polymer ?
#
loop_
_entity_poly.entity_id
_entity_poly.type
_entity_poly.pdbx_seq_one_letter_code
_entity_poly.pdbx_strand_id
1 'polypeptide(L)'
;MLNPYATSPPAPVSFDRRLTNRSIFNTLYGDQHSGYEKEKLMSEESPSATSWPSVPGVASQTPVTAEELNAFAVGKGYTDEAKENYYLSHWTHILDGASRFSSFNWAAALFGLSWCFWRKLYLVGAAVLAAYLLVSFFLAHLFRAINPAQDPRAVLLVTDVAWAGLLVVQIALGVAANRLYLRRALATINKLRETVPDRSAYLERLRKKGGTSFLAFLVGVMILAAAYSRNPFAIP
;
A
#
# COMPACT_ATOMS: atom_id res chain seq x y z
N MET A 1 55.92 -25.67 -53.13
CA MET A 1 54.56 -25.31 -53.57
C MET A 1 53.98 -24.35 -52.54
N LEU A 2 53.95 -23.06 -52.84
CA LEU A 2 53.49 -21.98 -51.94
C LEU A 2 52.02 -21.68 -52.25
N ASN A 3 51.16 -21.68 -51.24
CA ASN A 3 49.72 -21.39 -51.35
C ASN A 3 49.51 -19.86 -51.51
N PRO A 4 48.93 -19.38 -52.63
CA PRO A 4 48.75 -17.95 -52.89
C PRO A 4 47.52 -17.32 -52.20
N TYR A 5 46.83 -18.00 -51.29
CA TYR A 5 45.63 -17.51 -50.60
C TYR A 5 45.78 -17.33 -49.07
N ALA A 6 46.96 -16.93 -48.59
CA ALA A 6 47.12 -16.48 -47.21
C ALA A 6 46.54 -15.07 -47.04
N THR A 7 45.22 -14.97 -46.87
CA THR A 7 44.55 -13.72 -46.52
C THR A 7 44.96 -13.30 -45.11
N SER A 8 45.47 -12.08 -44.98
CA SER A 8 45.79 -11.43 -43.70
C SER A 8 44.59 -11.43 -42.76
N PRO A 9 44.77 -11.57 -41.42
CA PRO A 9 43.66 -11.43 -40.49
C PRO A 9 43.08 -9.99 -40.58
N PRO A 10 41.75 -9.82 -40.53
CA PRO A 10 41.15 -8.50 -40.57
C PRO A 10 41.61 -7.67 -39.35
N ALA A 11 41.92 -6.40 -39.59
CA ALA A 11 42.30 -5.44 -38.55
C ALA A 11 41.21 -5.38 -37.45
N PRO A 12 41.59 -5.15 -36.19
CA PRO A 12 40.62 -5.02 -35.10
C PRO A 12 39.66 -3.87 -35.41
N VAL A 13 38.37 -4.17 -35.43
CA VAL A 13 37.31 -3.18 -35.59
C VAL A 13 37.43 -2.18 -34.44
N SER A 14 37.82 -0.95 -34.76
CA SER A 14 37.79 0.15 -33.82
C SER A 14 36.34 0.41 -33.42
N PHE A 15 36.01 0.08 -32.17
CA PHE A 15 34.69 0.31 -31.62
C PHE A 15 34.53 1.81 -31.36
N ASP A 16 33.93 2.53 -32.31
CA ASP A 16 33.60 3.94 -32.15
C ASP A 16 32.53 4.09 -31.06
N ARG A 17 32.94 4.61 -29.91
CA ARG A 17 32.15 4.71 -28.67
C ARG A 17 31.14 5.87 -28.69
N ARG A 18 30.68 6.31 -29.87
CA ARG A 18 29.79 7.46 -30.03
C ARG A 18 28.50 7.23 -30.82
N LEU A 19 28.13 5.99 -31.14
CA LEU A 19 26.90 5.70 -31.91
C LEU A 19 26.00 4.58 -31.37
N THR A 20 26.11 4.22 -30.10
CA THR A 20 25.30 3.13 -29.51
C THR A 20 24.62 3.55 -28.23
N ASN A 21 23.70 4.51 -28.34
CA ASN A 21 22.65 4.64 -27.32
C ASN A 21 21.34 5.29 -27.77
N ARG A 22 21.24 5.84 -28.99
CA ARG A 22 19.99 6.49 -29.44
C ARG A 22 19.11 5.61 -30.34
N SER A 23 19.67 4.73 -31.15
CA SER A 23 18.87 3.85 -32.02
C SER A 23 18.34 2.61 -31.30
N ILE A 24 19.13 2.01 -30.39
CA ILE A 24 18.66 0.87 -29.57
C ILE A 24 17.62 1.32 -28.54
N PHE A 25 17.74 2.55 -28.01
CA PHE A 25 16.76 3.12 -27.10
C PHE A 25 15.42 3.39 -27.81
N ASN A 26 15.42 3.87 -29.06
CA ASN A 26 14.18 4.03 -29.82
C ASN A 26 13.57 2.69 -30.29
N THR A 27 14.35 1.62 -30.46
CA THR A 27 13.78 0.31 -30.80
C THR A 27 13.25 -0.44 -29.57
N LEU A 28 13.79 -0.19 -28.37
CA LEU A 28 13.35 -0.82 -27.12
C LEU A 28 12.36 0.02 -26.30
N TYR A 29 12.30 1.34 -26.50
CA TYR A 29 11.42 2.29 -25.80
C TYR A 29 10.60 3.20 -26.72
N GLY A 30 10.74 3.10 -28.05
CA GLY A 30 10.02 3.94 -29.00
C GLY A 30 8.54 3.62 -29.19
N ASP A 31 7.97 2.71 -28.40
CA ASP A 31 6.54 2.41 -28.40
C ASP A 31 5.84 2.73 -27.06
N GLN A 32 6.52 3.42 -26.14
CA GLN A 32 5.85 3.93 -24.93
C GLN A 32 5.06 5.21 -25.20
N HIS A 33 5.38 5.99 -26.24
CA HIS A 33 4.62 7.18 -26.58
C HIS A 33 3.32 6.88 -27.35
N SER A 34 3.24 5.77 -28.12
CA SER A 34 1.98 5.34 -28.73
C SER A 34 1.01 4.80 -27.68
N GLY A 35 1.53 4.12 -26.65
CA GLY A 35 0.77 3.76 -25.45
C GLY A 35 0.25 4.97 -24.71
N TYR A 36 1.09 5.97 -24.43
CA TYR A 36 0.68 7.22 -23.78
C TYR A 36 -0.31 8.04 -24.61
N GLU A 37 -0.17 8.11 -25.94
CA GLU A 37 -1.14 8.80 -26.79
C GLU A 37 -2.44 8.01 -26.95
N LYS A 38 -2.42 6.68 -27.04
CA LYS A 38 -3.65 5.86 -26.99
C LYS A 38 -4.31 5.90 -25.62
N GLU A 39 -3.55 5.89 -24.54
CA GLU A 39 -4.03 6.02 -23.16
C GLU A 39 -4.57 7.42 -22.90
N LYS A 40 -3.94 8.45 -23.50
CA LYS A 40 -4.41 9.83 -23.49
C LYS A 40 -5.65 10.02 -24.37
N LEU A 41 -5.71 9.43 -25.56
CA LEU A 41 -6.88 9.45 -26.45
C LEU A 41 -8.04 8.60 -25.91
N MET A 42 -7.76 7.51 -25.18
CA MET A 42 -8.74 6.75 -24.40
C MET A 42 -9.14 7.49 -23.11
N SER A 43 -8.30 8.38 -22.59
CA SER A 43 -8.64 9.28 -21.46
C SER A 43 -9.37 10.55 -21.90
N GLU A 44 -9.34 10.88 -23.19
CA GLU A 44 -10.02 12.04 -23.80
C GLU A 44 -11.46 11.71 -24.26
N GLU A 45 -11.83 10.43 -24.37
CA GLU A 45 -13.24 10.02 -24.26
C GLU A 45 -13.67 10.18 -22.80
N SER A 46 -14.05 11.39 -22.42
CA SER A 46 -14.71 11.70 -21.15
C SER A 46 -15.88 10.73 -20.92
N PRO A 47 -15.74 9.72 -20.03
CA PRO A 47 -16.89 8.97 -19.59
C PRO A 47 -17.49 9.83 -18.50
N SER A 48 -18.58 10.51 -18.81
CA SER A 48 -19.41 11.12 -17.78
C SER A 48 -19.60 10.11 -16.64
N ALA A 49 -19.02 10.41 -15.46
CA ALA A 49 -19.08 9.62 -14.22
C ALA A 49 -18.33 8.27 -14.19
N THR A 50 -17.05 8.31 -13.76
CA THR A 50 -16.23 7.16 -13.35
C THR A 50 -16.91 6.40 -12.21
N SER A 51 -17.69 5.38 -12.56
CA SER A 51 -18.48 4.61 -11.62
C SER A 51 -18.26 3.11 -11.87
N TRP A 52 -18.03 2.35 -10.80
CA TRP A 52 -17.67 0.93 -10.89
C TRP A 52 -18.88 0.04 -10.58
N PRO A 53 -19.31 -0.85 -11.51
CA PRO A 53 -20.59 -1.56 -11.49
C PRO A 53 -20.79 -2.48 -10.28
N SER A 54 -19.72 -3.04 -9.69
CA SER A 54 -19.74 -3.70 -8.38
C SER A 54 -18.35 -4.23 -8.03
N VAL A 55 -18.03 -4.27 -6.74
CA VAL A 55 -16.77 -4.85 -6.25
C VAL A 55 -17.02 -6.28 -5.79
N PRO A 56 -16.26 -7.29 -6.28
CA PRO A 56 -16.43 -8.67 -5.85
C PRO A 56 -16.38 -8.79 -4.31
N GLY A 57 -17.46 -9.29 -3.70
CA GLY A 57 -17.60 -9.45 -2.25
C GLY A 57 -18.23 -8.25 -1.51
N VAL A 58 -18.71 -7.23 -2.22
CA VAL A 58 -19.51 -6.14 -1.64
C VAL A 58 -20.82 -6.00 -2.42
N ALA A 59 -21.95 -6.29 -1.79
CA ALA A 59 -23.27 -6.14 -2.40
C ALA A 59 -23.63 -4.65 -2.52
N SER A 60 -23.55 -4.08 -3.72
CA SER A 60 -24.24 -2.82 -4.05
C SER A 60 -24.76 -2.85 -5.48
N GLN A 61 -26.04 -2.53 -5.66
CA GLN A 61 -26.71 -2.48 -6.96
C GLN A 61 -26.38 -1.21 -7.76
N THR A 62 -25.98 -0.13 -7.09
CA THR A 62 -25.58 1.14 -7.72
C THR A 62 -24.05 1.24 -7.81
N PRO A 63 -23.50 1.60 -8.99
CA PRO A 63 -22.06 1.70 -9.15
C PRO A 63 -21.46 2.74 -8.21
N VAL A 64 -20.31 2.45 -7.63
CA VAL A 64 -19.60 3.37 -6.72
C VAL A 64 -18.87 4.42 -7.55
N THR A 65 -18.96 5.70 -7.20
CA THR A 65 -18.33 6.77 -8.00
C THR A 65 -16.97 7.20 -7.45
N ALA A 66 -16.12 7.74 -8.32
CA ALA A 66 -14.84 8.34 -7.92
C ALA A 66 -15.02 9.49 -6.91
N GLU A 67 -16.08 10.28 -7.03
CA GLU A 67 -16.41 11.35 -6.09
C GLU A 67 -16.64 10.81 -4.67
N GLU A 68 -17.39 9.72 -4.52
CA GLU A 68 -17.65 9.10 -3.22
C GLU A 68 -16.36 8.54 -2.62
N LEU A 69 -15.56 7.84 -3.43
CA LEU A 69 -14.28 7.29 -3.00
C LEU A 69 -13.31 8.40 -2.58
N ASN A 70 -13.27 9.51 -3.30
CA ASN A 70 -12.42 10.65 -2.96
C ASN A 70 -12.91 11.39 -1.71
N ALA A 71 -14.22 11.65 -1.62
CA ALA A 71 -14.83 12.25 -0.44
C ALA A 71 -14.50 11.41 0.81
N PHE A 72 -14.56 10.08 0.70
CA PHE A 72 -14.13 9.18 1.76
C PHE A 72 -12.61 9.22 2.00
N ALA A 73 -11.79 9.12 0.96
CA ALA A 73 -10.33 8.97 1.13
C ALA A 73 -9.64 10.23 1.65
N VAL A 74 -10.07 11.42 1.20
CA VAL A 74 -9.52 12.72 1.60
C VAL A 74 -10.16 13.20 2.90
N GLY A 75 -11.47 13.00 3.04
CA GLY A 75 -12.22 13.45 4.20
C GLY A 75 -12.45 14.96 4.23
N LYS A 76 -12.17 15.60 5.36
CA LYS A 76 -12.46 17.03 5.58
C LYS A 76 -11.73 17.98 4.62
N GLY A 77 -10.60 17.57 4.06
CA GLY A 77 -9.83 18.37 3.10
C GLY A 77 -10.24 18.19 1.64
N TYR A 78 -11.37 17.53 1.37
CA TYR A 78 -11.84 17.31 0.00
C TYR A 78 -12.25 18.64 -0.65
N THR A 79 -11.63 18.95 -1.79
CA THR A 79 -12.03 20.02 -2.72
C THR A 79 -12.40 19.39 -4.06
N ASP A 80 -13.25 20.05 -4.85
CA ASP A 80 -13.66 19.55 -6.18
C ASP A 80 -12.51 19.48 -7.18
N GLU A 81 -11.36 20.09 -6.86
CA GLU A 81 -10.10 20.01 -7.60
C GLU A 81 -9.28 18.75 -7.25
N ALA A 82 -9.52 18.13 -6.08
CA ALA A 82 -8.82 16.92 -5.62
C ALA A 82 -9.43 15.63 -6.21
N LYS A 83 -9.75 15.64 -7.51
CA LYS A 83 -10.41 14.53 -8.23
C LYS A 83 -9.54 13.28 -8.33
N GLU A 84 -8.23 13.42 -8.20
CA GLU A 84 -7.31 12.29 -8.24
C GLU A 84 -6.42 12.34 -7.00
N ASN A 85 -6.73 11.49 -6.02
CA ASN A 85 -5.87 11.33 -4.85
C ASN A 85 -5.15 9.98 -4.92
N TYR A 86 -4.08 9.86 -4.14
CA TYR A 86 -3.31 8.62 -4.00
C TYR A 86 -4.19 7.37 -3.93
N TYR A 87 -5.31 7.37 -3.22
CA TYR A 87 -6.12 6.15 -3.08
C TYR A 87 -6.87 5.78 -4.35
N LEU A 88 -7.35 6.75 -5.13
CA LEU A 88 -8.17 6.46 -6.29
C LEU A 88 -7.37 5.70 -7.37
N SER A 89 -6.17 6.18 -7.71
CA SER A 89 -5.28 5.50 -8.66
C SER A 89 -4.84 4.11 -8.20
N HIS A 90 -4.83 3.87 -6.89
CA HIS A 90 -4.47 2.59 -6.30
C HIS A 90 -5.65 1.62 -6.21
N TRP A 91 -6.86 2.15 -6.12
CA TRP A 91 -8.09 1.38 -6.02
C TRP A 91 -8.63 0.97 -7.38
N THR A 92 -8.41 1.76 -8.44
CA THR A 92 -8.85 1.46 -9.81
C THR A 92 -8.47 0.03 -10.21
N HIS A 93 -7.21 -0.38 -10.02
CA HIS A 93 -6.77 -1.75 -10.33
C HIS A 93 -7.53 -2.85 -9.59
N ILE A 94 -8.00 -2.58 -8.37
CA ILE A 94 -8.82 -3.54 -7.60
C ILE A 94 -10.27 -3.50 -8.09
N LEU A 95 -10.80 -2.31 -8.37
CA LEU A 95 -12.17 -2.07 -8.78
C LEU A 95 -12.45 -2.61 -10.19
N ASP A 96 -11.47 -2.47 -11.10
CA ASP A 96 -11.51 -2.97 -12.47
C ASP A 96 -11.27 -4.49 -12.56
N GLY A 97 -10.99 -5.15 -11.42
CA GLY A 97 -10.69 -6.58 -11.37
C GLY A 97 -9.33 -6.97 -11.94
N ALA A 98 -8.51 -6.00 -12.37
CA ALA A 98 -7.18 -6.23 -12.94
C ALA A 98 -6.20 -6.86 -11.93
N SER A 99 -6.38 -6.61 -10.63
CA SER A 99 -5.56 -7.22 -9.58
C SER A 99 -6.34 -7.40 -8.27
N ARG A 100 -5.98 -8.45 -7.51
CA ARG A 100 -6.48 -8.67 -6.14
C ARG A 100 -5.73 -7.82 -5.11
N PHE A 101 -4.59 -7.26 -5.50
CA PHE A 101 -3.72 -6.43 -4.67
C PHE A 101 -3.63 -5.03 -5.27
N SER A 102 -3.67 -4.03 -4.41
CA SER A 102 -3.20 -2.69 -4.76
C SER A 102 -1.67 -2.68 -4.71
N SER A 103 -1.05 -1.59 -5.17
CA SER A 103 0.35 -1.30 -4.83
C SER A 103 0.57 -1.30 -3.30
N PHE A 104 1.83 -1.50 -2.93
CA PHE A 104 2.31 -1.52 -1.56
C PHE A 104 2.15 -0.16 -0.85
N ASN A 105 1.59 -0.17 0.35
CA ASN A 105 1.43 1.04 1.17
C ASN A 105 2.59 1.21 2.16
N TRP A 106 3.55 2.05 1.80
CA TRP A 106 4.72 2.35 2.63
C TRP A 106 4.36 2.96 4.00
N ALA A 107 3.36 3.83 4.05
CA ALA A 107 2.95 4.46 5.31
C ALA A 107 2.37 3.43 6.29
N ALA A 108 1.59 2.46 5.80
CA ALA A 108 1.09 1.37 6.63
C ALA A 108 2.21 0.43 7.09
N ALA A 109 3.16 0.11 6.22
CA ALA A 109 4.29 -0.75 6.55
C ALA A 109 5.27 -0.12 7.55
N LEU A 110 5.43 1.20 7.54
CA LEU A 110 6.33 1.90 8.47
C LEU A 110 5.65 2.23 9.80
N PHE A 111 4.42 2.76 9.75
CA PHE A 111 3.73 3.27 10.94
C PHE A 111 2.75 2.27 11.57
N GLY A 112 2.51 1.11 10.93
CA GLY A 112 1.79 -0.01 11.52
C GLY A 112 0.44 0.37 12.14
N LEU A 113 0.31 0.08 13.44
CA LEU A 113 -0.86 0.41 14.26
C LEU A 113 -1.28 1.88 14.14
N SER A 114 -0.32 2.79 14.19
CA SER A 114 -0.58 4.24 14.16
C SER A 114 -1.19 4.68 12.83
N TRP A 115 -0.77 4.06 11.71
CA TRP A 115 -1.40 4.30 10.42
C TRP A 115 -2.85 3.80 10.38
N CYS A 116 -3.12 2.62 10.94
CA CYS A 116 -4.49 2.10 11.03
C CYS A 116 -5.39 3.07 11.78
N PHE A 117 -4.92 3.61 12.91
CA PHE A 117 -5.68 4.59 13.70
C PHE A 117 -5.85 5.92 12.96
N TRP A 118 -4.79 6.40 12.31
CA TRP A 118 -4.82 7.60 11.48
C TRP A 118 -5.89 7.51 10.38
N ARG A 119 -5.99 6.36 9.68
CA ARG A 119 -7.01 6.08 8.64
C ARG A 119 -8.35 5.59 9.20
N LYS A 120 -8.53 5.63 10.53
CA LYS A 120 -9.75 5.21 11.24
C LYS A 120 -10.11 3.71 11.06
N LEU A 121 -9.13 2.88 10.75
CA LEU A 121 -9.23 1.41 10.68
C LEU A 121 -9.05 0.79 12.09
N TYR A 122 -9.86 1.21 13.06
CA TYR A 122 -9.66 0.87 14.48
C TYR A 122 -9.69 -0.64 14.76
N LEU A 123 -10.54 -1.40 14.07
CA LEU A 123 -10.62 -2.86 14.26
C LEU A 123 -9.37 -3.57 13.73
N VAL A 124 -8.86 -3.13 12.57
CA VAL A 124 -7.60 -3.65 12.01
C VAL A 124 -6.45 -3.27 12.94
N GLY A 125 -6.43 -2.02 13.43
CA GLY A 125 -5.44 -1.59 14.41
C GLY A 125 -5.50 -2.43 15.69
N ALA A 126 -6.68 -2.67 16.26
CA ALA A 126 -6.84 -3.52 17.44
C ALA A 126 -6.32 -4.96 17.19
N ALA A 127 -6.54 -5.53 16.01
CA ALA A 127 -5.99 -6.83 15.64
C ALA A 127 -4.46 -6.83 15.54
N VAL A 128 -3.88 -5.79 14.93
CA VAL A 128 -2.41 -5.60 14.87
C VAL A 128 -1.83 -5.45 16.28
N LEU A 129 -2.47 -4.65 17.14
CA LEU A 129 -2.08 -4.51 18.54
C LEU A 129 -2.16 -5.84 19.30
N ALA A 130 -3.23 -6.60 19.12
CA ALA A 130 -3.38 -7.90 19.74
C ALA A 130 -2.28 -8.88 19.29
N ALA A 131 -1.91 -8.87 18.00
CA ALA A 131 -0.80 -9.67 17.50
C ALA A 131 0.53 -9.27 18.16
N TYR A 132 0.81 -7.97 18.30
CA TYR A 132 1.98 -7.46 19.02
C TYR A 132 2.01 -7.94 20.47
N LEU A 133 0.90 -7.79 21.20
CA LEU A 133 0.80 -8.21 22.60
C LEU A 133 0.97 -9.73 22.75
N LEU A 134 0.43 -10.50 21.80
CA LEU A 134 0.56 -11.96 21.80
C LEU A 134 2.01 -12.39 21.58
N VAL A 135 2.71 -11.78 20.62
CA VAL A 135 4.15 -12.02 20.40
C VAL A 135 4.95 -11.67 21.66
N SER A 136 4.70 -10.49 22.24
CA SER A 136 5.37 -10.06 23.49
C SER A 136 5.11 -11.02 24.65
N PHE A 137 3.88 -11.51 24.79
CA PHE A 137 3.52 -12.50 25.80
C PHE A 137 4.32 -13.80 25.63
N PHE A 138 4.30 -14.40 24.44
CA PHE A 138 5.05 -15.62 24.18
C PHE A 138 6.55 -15.45 24.34
N LEU A 139 7.10 -14.32 23.88
CA LEU A 139 8.52 -14.01 24.00
C LEU A 139 8.95 -13.92 25.47
N ALA A 140 8.14 -13.28 26.32
CA ALA A 140 8.42 -13.19 27.75
C ALA A 140 8.41 -14.56 28.45
N HIS A 141 7.51 -15.46 28.06
CA HIS A 141 7.49 -16.84 28.56
C HIS A 141 8.70 -17.65 28.08
N LEU A 142 9.09 -17.48 26.81
CA LEU A 142 10.24 -18.17 26.24
C LEU A 142 11.56 -17.75 26.90
N PHE A 143 11.75 -16.46 27.17
CA PHE A 143 12.93 -15.97 27.91
C PHE A 143 13.02 -16.46 29.35
N ARG A 144 11.90 -16.77 30.01
CA ARG A 144 11.94 -17.42 31.33
C ARG A 144 12.39 -18.88 31.24
N ALA A 145 12.09 -19.55 30.13
CA ALA A 145 12.50 -20.94 29.90
C ALA A 145 13.96 -21.05 29.47
N ILE A 146 14.43 -20.12 28.63
CA ILE A 146 15.81 -20.03 28.16
C ILE A 146 16.55 -19.13 29.14
N ASN A 147 17.09 -19.69 30.23
CA ASN A 147 17.82 -18.92 31.25
C ASN A 147 18.87 -18.00 30.61
N PRO A 148 18.65 -16.67 30.56
CA PRO A 148 19.46 -15.77 29.74
C PRO A 148 20.93 -15.71 30.17
N ALA A 149 21.20 -15.98 31.45
CA ALA A 149 22.54 -16.00 32.02
C ALA A 149 23.35 -17.23 31.58
N GLN A 150 22.67 -18.31 31.18
CA GLN A 150 23.31 -19.57 30.80
C GLN A 150 23.50 -19.66 29.28
N ASP A 151 22.56 -19.15 28.49
CA ASP A 151 22.66 -19.17 27.03
C ASP A 151 22.28 -17.82 26.38
N PRO A 152 23.22 -16.86 26.36
CA PRO A 152 23.01 -15.57 25.69
C PRO A 152 22.77 -15.69 24.18
N ARG A 153 23.25 -16.76 23.52
CA ARG A 153 23.08 -16.94 22.07
C ARG A 153 21.65 -17.33 21.74
N ALA A 154 21.03 -18.18 22.55
CA ALA A 154 19.63 -18.52 22.39
C ALA A 154 18.71 -17.29 22.57
N VAL A 155 19.05 -16.38 23.49
CA VAL A 155 18.32 -15.12 23.68
C VAL A 155 18.39 -14.24 22.42
N LEU A 156 19.58 -14.08 21.83
CA LEU A 156 19.76 -13.31 20.60
C LEU A 156 18.94 -13.92 19.45
N LEU A 157 19.06 -15.23 19.22
CA LEU A 157 18.32 -15.92 18.16
C LEU A 157 16.81 -15.75 18.30
N VAL A 158 16.28 -15.93 19.51
CA VAL A 158 14.85 -15.77 19.80
C VAL A 158 14.40 -14.32 19.56
N THR A 159 15.22 -13.35 19.93
CA THR A 159 14.96 -11.93 19.69
C THR A 159 14.93 -11.62 18.19
N ASP A 160 15.92 -12.10 17.43
CA ASP A 160 16.02 -11.90 15.98
C ASP A 160 14.82 -12.51 15.24
N VAL A 161 14.43 -13.73 15.62
CA VAL A 161 13.25 -14.40 15.06
C VAL A 161 11.97 -13.61 15.37
N ALA A 162 11.84 -13.07 16.59
CA ALA A 162 10.69 -12.25 16.95
C ALA A 162 10.63 -10.95 16.12
N TRP A 163 11.76 -10.24 15.96
CA TRP A 163 11.83 -9.04 15.12
C TRP A 163 11.55 -9.33 13.65
N ALA A 164 12.08 -10.42 13.11
CA ALA A 164 11.78 -10.87 11.75
C ALA A 164 10.29 -11.16 11.58
N GLY A 165 9.66 -11.82 12.56
CA GLY A 165 8.21 -12.06 12.57
C GLY A 165 7.39 -10.78 12.57
N LEU A 166 7.78 -9.79 13.39
CA LEU A 166 7.12 -8.48 13.39
C LEU A 166 7.30 -7.73 12.06
N LEU A 167 8.46 -7.83 11.43
CA LEU A 167 8.71 -7.25 10.11
C LEU A 167 7.78 -7.87 9.04
N VAL A 168 7.56 -9.19 9.09
CA VAL A 168 6.61 -9.88 8.22
C VAL A 168 5.18 -9.33 8.41
N VAL A 169 4.76 -9.09 9.65
CA VAL A 169 3.44 -8.48 9.95
C VAL A 169 3.34 -7.07 9.35
N GLN A 170 4.39 -6.26 9.45
CA GLN A 170 4.43 -4.91 8.87
C GLN A 170 4.35 -4.93 7.34
N ILE A 171 5.09 -5.83 6.69
CA ILE A 171 5.04 -6.01 5.23
C ILE A 171 3.65 -6.49 4.80
N ALA A 172 3.08 -7.47 5.50
CA ALA A 172 1.74 -7.97 5.23
C ALA A 172 0.69 -6.86 5.35
N LEU A 173 0.81 -5.99 6.37
CA LEU A 173 -0.04 -4.82 6.52
C LEU A 173 0.16 -3.83 5.36
N GLY A 174 1.39 -3.56 4.93
CA GLY A 174 1.69 -2.73 3.76
C GLY A 174 1.01 -3.21 2.48
N VAL A 175 1.03 -4.54 2.23
CA VAL A 175 0.34 -5.16 1.08
C VAL A 175 -1.19 -5.09 1.22
N ALA A 176 -1.72 -5.31 2.42
CA ALA A 176 -3.17 -5.39 2.64
C ALA A 176 -3.85 -4.03 2.85
N ALA A 177 -3.10 -3.00 3.25
CA ALA A 177 -3.62 -1.72 3.73
C ALA A 177 -4.58 -1.03 2.78
N ASN A 178 -4.20 -0.87 1.52
CA ASN A 178 -5.04 -0.19 0.52
C ASN A 178 -6.35 -0.94 0.27
N ARG A 179 -6.32 -2.28 0.26
CA ARG A 179 -7.51 -3.14 0.13
C ARG A 179 -8.41 -3.07 1.36
N LEU A 180 -7.84 -3.12 2.57
CA LEU A 180 -8.58 -2.98 3.82
C LEU A 180 -9.28 -1.62 3.90
N TYR A 181 -8.61 -0.57 3.46
CA TYR A 181 -9.17 0.77 3.43
C TYR A 181 -10.28 0.91 2.38
N LEU A 182 -10.10 0.33 1.18
CA LEU A 182 -11.15 0.27 0.15
C LEU A 182 -12.41 -0.46 0.65
N ARG A 183 -12.24 -1.64 1.26
CA ARG A 183 -13.37 -2.41 1.82
C ARG A 183 -14.18 -1.58 2.83
N ARG A 184 -13.48 -0.82 3.68
CA ARG A 184 -14.14 0.10 4.63
C ARG A 184 -14.87 1.24 3.90
N ALA A 185 -14.27 1.81 2.85
CA ALA A 185 -14.89 2.87 2.05
C ALA A 185 -16.21 2.37 1.45
N LEU A 186 -16.18 1.23 0.76
CA LEU A 186 -17.35 0.63 0.12
C LEU A 186 -18.45 0.29 1.12
N ALA A 187 -18.10 -0.35 2.25
CA ALA A 187 -19.05 -0.64 3.32
C ALA A 187 -19.70 0.63 3.91
N THR A 188 -18.94 1.72 4.00
CA THR A 188 -19.45 3.01 4.49
C THR A 188 -20.37 3.68 3.47
N ILE A 189 -19.99 3.66 2.20
CA ILE A 189 -20.77 4.20 1.08
C ILE A 189 -22.14 3.52 1.03
N ASN A 190 -22.17 2.19 1.00
CA ASN A 190 -23.43 1.44 0.93
C ASN A 190 -24.35 1.75 2.12
N LYS A 191 -23.80 1.75 3.33
CA LYS A 191 -24.56 2.08 4.54
C LYS A 191 -25.11 3.51 4.54
N LEU A 192 -24.34 4.47 4.03
CA LEU A 192 -24.77 5.88 4.03
C LEU A 192 -25.79 6.19 2.93
N ARG A 193 -25.70 5.53 1.77
CA ARG A 193 -26.70 5.66 0.68
C ARG A 193 -28.10 5.29 1.16
N GLU A 194 -28.22 4.27 1.99
CA GLU A 194 -29.51 3.81 2.54
C GLU A 194 -30.06 4.72 3.65
N THR A 195 -29.20 5.48 4.33
CA THR A 195 -29.57 6.19 5.57
C THR A 195 -29.58 7.71 5.44
N VAL A 196 -29.10 8.26 4.31
CA VAL A 196 -28.97 9.71 4.10
C VAL A 196 -29.44 10.08 2.69
N PRO A 197 -30.71 10.50 2.54
CA PRO A 197 -31.28 10.84 1.23
C PRO A 197 -30.69 12.11 0.63
N ASP A 198 -30.33 13.09 1.47
CA ASP A 198 -29.77 14.35 1.01
C ASP A 198 -28.32 14.20 0.57
N ARG A 199 -28.02 14.62 -0.67
CA ARG A 199 -26.70 14.48 -1.29
C ARG A 199 -25.62 15.25 -0.53
N SER A 200 -25.92 16.46 -0.07
CA SER A 200 -24.93 17.32 0.58
C SER A 200 -24.54 16.76 1.95
N ALA A 201 -25.53 16.38 2.76
CA ALA A 201 -25.35 15.73 4.05
C ALA A 201 -24.71 14.34 3.91
N TYR A 202 -25.02 13.61 2.85
CA TYR A 202 -24.39 12.33 2.51
C TYR A 202 -22.89 12.47 2.32
N LEU A 203 -22.45 13.37 1.44
CA LEU A 203 -21.04 13.60 1.16
C LEU A 203 -20.30 14.14 2.39
N GLU A 204 -20.92 15.03 3.16
CA GLU A 204 -20.34 15.53 4.40
C GLU A 204 -20.11 14.41 5.43
N ARG A 205 -21.09 13.51 5.61
CA ARG A 205 -20.96 12.35 6.49
C ARG A 205 -19.90 11.38 5.99
N LEU A 206 -19.81 11.16 4.68
CA LEU A 206 -18.79 10.33 4.08
C LEU A 206 -17.39 10.88 4.35
N ARG A 207 -17.20 12.19 4.17
CA ARG A 207 -15.95 12.92 4.50
C ARG A 207 -15.58 12.82 5.99
N LYS A 208 -16.58 12.90 6.88
CA LYS A 208 -16.36 12.76 8.34
C LYS A 208 -15.98 11.33 8.75
N LYS A 209 -16.59 10.31 8.13
CA LYS A 209 -16.31 8.89 8.43
C LYS A 209 -14.98 8.41 7.84
N GLY A 210 -14.62 8.94 6.68
CA GLY A 210 -13.34 8.72 6.02
C GLY A 210 -12.24 9.67 6.47
N GLY A 211 -11.26 9.89 5.61
CA GLY A 211 -10.12 10.79 5.81
C GLY A 211 -9.20 10.33 6.93
N THR A 212 -8.60 11.31 7.59
CA THR A 212 -7.57 11.11 8.61
C THR A 212 -8.03 11.57 10.00
N SER A 213 -7.35 11.07 11.04
CA SER A 213 -7.50 11.53 12.41
C SER A 213 -6.13 11.61 13.08
N PHE A 214 -5.60 12.83 13.20
CA PHE A 214 -4.31 13.05 13.86
C PHE A 214 -4.35 12.69 15.35
N LEU A 215 -5.46 12.98 16.03
CA LEU A 215 -5.63 12.57 17.42
C LEU A 215 -5.60 11.04 17.57
N ALA A 216 -6.26 10.30 16.66
CA ALA A 216 -6.19 8.84 16.69
C ALA A 216 -4.79 8.32 16.40
N PHE A 217 -4.04 8.97 15.50
CA PHE A 217 -2.62 8.66 15.27
C PHE A 217 -1.81 8.78 16.58
N LEU A 218 -1.96 9.90 17.31
CA LEU A 218 -1.27 10.10 18.60
C LEU A 218 -1.66 9.02 19.61
N VAL A 219 -2.94 8.67 19.70
CA VAL A 219 -3.40 7.56 20.54
C VAL A 219 -2.72 6.24 20.16
N GLY A 220 -2.62 5.93 18.87
CA GLY A 220 -1.92 4.74 18.38
C GLY A 220 -0.43 4.73 18.78
N VAL A 221 0.25 5.88 18.65
CA VAL A 221 1.64 6.05 19.09
C VAL A 221 1.78 5.84 20.60
N MET A 222 0.89 6.44 21.40
CA MET A 222 0.91 6.30 22.86
C MET A 222 0.66 4.85 23.31
N ILE A 223 -0.23 4.12 22.63
CA ILE A 223 -0.48 2.70 22.89
C ILE A 223 0.78 1.88 22.61
N LEU A 224 1.44 2.10 21.47
CA LEU A 224 2.70 1.42 21.16
C LEU A 224 3.78 1.75 22.18
N ALA A 225 3.97 3.03 22.51
CA ALA A 225 4.95 3.47 23.49
C ALA A 225 4.71 2.82 24.86
N ALA A 226 3.45 2.75 25.31
CA ALA A 226 3.08 2.08 26.55
C ALA A 226 3.30 0.55 26.51
N ALA A 227 3.10 -0.08 25.34
CA ALA A 227 3.38 -1.51 25.17
C ALA A 227 4.89 -1.79 25.25
N TYR A 228 5.72 -0.93 24.67
CA TYR A 228 7.18 -1.05 24.73
C TYR A 228 7.75 -0.71 26.11
N SER A 229 7.24 0.32 26.80
CA SER A 229 7.74 0.72 28.13
C SER A 229 7.49 -0.31 29.22
N ARG A 230 6.53 -1.22 29.00
CA ARG A 230 6.24 -2.34 29.89
C ARG A 230 6.94 -3.63 29.49
N ASN A 231 7.78 -3.62 28.45
CA ASN A 231 8.55 -4.78 28.06
C ASN A 231 9.72 -4.95 29.04
N PRO A 232 9.75 -5.99 29.90
CA PRO A 232 10.78 -6.17 30.93
C PRO A 232 12.16 -6.49 30.34
N PHE A 233 12.26 -6.65 29.03
CA PHE A 233 13.50 -6.87 28.28
C PHE A 233 13.97 -5.62 27.50
N ALA A 234 13.36 -4.45 27.74
CA ALA A 234 13.95 -3.19 27.28
C ALA A 234 15.30 -3.02 27.99
N ILE A 235 16.37 -3.34 27.27
CA ILE A 235 17.75 -3.18 27.73
C ILE A 235 17.93 -1.67 28.03
N PRO A 236 18.43 -1.28 29.22
CA PRO A 236 18.76 0.12 29.50
C PRO A 236 19.85 0.66 28.55
#